data_AF-A0AA51QRX1-F1
#
_entry.id   AF-A0AA51QRX1-F1
#
_cell.length_a   1.000
_cell.length_b   1.000
_cell.length_c   1.000
_cell.angle_alpha   90.00
_cell.angle_beta   90.00
_cell.angle_gamma   90.00
#
_symmetry.space_group_name_H-M   'P 1'
#
loop_
_entity.id
_entity.type
_entity.pdbx_description
1 polymer ?
#
loop_
_entity_poly.entity_id
_entity_poly.type
_entity_poly.pdbx_seq_one_letter_code
_entity_poly.pdbx_strand_id
1 'polypeptide(L)' 'MPALAFSRIVCAEQILDLESVRRENLYQTTRSGTISLDILISPIYKGANKACTGYLVHVQDITHQKQIHE' A
#
# COMPACT_ATOMS: atom_id res chain seq x y z
N MET A 1 24.82 5.38 22.91
CA MET A 1 23.53 5.79 22.31
C MET A 1 23.34 4.96 21.05
N PRO A 2 22.54 3.87 21.03
CA PRO A 2 22.43 3.06 19.82
C PRO A 2 21.61 3.81 18.77
N ALA A 3 22.06 3.72 17.52
CA ALA A 3 21.43 4.31 16.37
C ALA A 3 19.99 3.80 16.22
N LEU A 4 19.03 4.72 16.16
CA LEU A 4 17.64 4.40 15.83
C LEU A 4 17.61 3.72 14.46
N ALA A 5 17.08 2.50 14.41
CA ALA A 5 16.83 1.80 13.15
C ALA A 5 15.85 2.63 12.32
N PHE A 6 16.33 3.20 11.21
CA PHE A 6 15.48 3.86 10.23
C PHE A 6 14.63 2.79 9.53
N SER A 7 13.31 2.93 9.63
CA SER A 7 12.40 2.21 8.75
C SER A 7 12.64 2.68 7.31
N ARG A 8 12.67 1.74 6.35
CA ARG A 8 12.92 2.07 4.95
C ARG A 8 11.60 2.32 4.24
N ILE A 9 11.66 3.10 3.16
CA ILE A 9 10.55 3.19 2.22
C ILE A 9 10.38 1.82 1.57
N VAL A 10 9.13 1.36 1.47
CA VAL A 10 8.76 0.10 0.83
C VAL A 10 7.85 0.42 -0.35
N CYS A 11 8.16 -0.13 -1.50
CA CYS A 11 7.31 -0.08 -2.69
C CYS A 11 6.87 -1.51 -3.02
N ALA A 12 5.60 -1.68 -3.37
CA ALA A 12 5.07 -2.97 -3.78
C ALA A 12 3.95 -2.79 -4.79
N GLU A 13 4.01 -3.59 -5.86
CA GLU A 13 2.84 -3.81 -6.70
C GLU A 13 2.09 -5.04 -6.18
N GLN A 14 0.77 -4.95 -6.09
CA GLN A 14 -0.08 -6.03 -5.60
C GLN A 14 -1.32 -6.18 -6.46
N ILE A 15 -1.76 -7.42 -6.63
CA ILE A 15 -3.03 -7.74 -7.26
C ILE A 15 -4.02 -8.07 -6.16
N LEU A 16 -5.16 -7.38 -6.15
CA LEU A 16 -6.25 -7.63 -5.21
C LEU A 16 -7.43 -8.28 -5.93
N ASP A 17 -7.78 -9.50 -5.50
CA ASP A 17 -8.99 -10.20 -5.93
C ASP A 17 -10.18 -9.77 -5.05
N LEU A 18 -11.03 -8.91 -5.62
CA LEU A 18 -12.24 -8.42 -4.95
C LEU A 18 -13.36 -9.48 -4.91
N GLU A 19 -13.30 -10.54 -5.73
CA GLU A 19 -14.24 -11.65 -5.61
C GLU A 19 -13.97 -12.47 -4.36
N SER A 20 -12.69 -12.69 -4.00
CA SER A 20 -12.33 -13.32 -2.73
C SER A 20 -12.77 -12.46 -1.55
N VAL A 21 -12.50 -11.15 -1.59
CA VAL A 21 -12.93 -10.20 -0.56
C VAL A 21 -14.44 -10.25 -0.32
N ARG A 22 -15.24 -10.26 -1.39
CA ARG A 22 -16.70 -10.27 -1.30
C ARG A 22 -17.22 -11.60 -0.77
N ARG A 23 -16.66 -12.73 -1.24
CA ARG A 23 -17.03 -14.07 -0.76
C ARG A 23 -16.76 -14.25 0.73
N GLU A 24 -15.61 -13.78 1.19
CA GLU A 24 -15.18 -13.88 2.59
C GLU A 24 -15.74 -12.74 3.48
N ASN A 25 -16.51 -11.81 2.89
CA ASN A 25 -17.10 -10.65 3.55
C ASN A 25 -16.09 -9.83 4.38
N LEU A 26 -14.86 -9.66 3.86
CA LEU A 26 -13.75 -9.01 4.57
C LEU A 26 -13.97 -7.49 4.73
N TYR A 27 -14.66 -6.86 3.78
CA TYR A 27 -15.17 -5.50 3.90
C TYR A 27 -16.36 -5.26 2.97
N GLN A 28 -17.22 -4.31 3.31
CA GLN A 28 -18.38 -3.97 2.49
C GLN A 28 -17.93 -3.22 1.24
N THR A 29 -18.13 -3.82 0.06
CA THR A 29 -17.72 -3.27 -1.23
C THR A 29 -18.76 -3.51 -2.30
N THR A 30 -18.92 -2.54 -3.20
CA THR A 30 -19.68 -2.69 -4.45
C THR A 30 -18.78 -3.04 -5.64
N ARG A 31 -17.45 -3.01 -5.46
CA ARG A 31 -16.47 -3.33 -6.51
C ARG A 31 -16.26 -4.85 -6.59
N SER A 32 -16.02 -5.33 -7.81
CA SER A 32 -15.86 -6.76 -8.16
C SER A 32 -14.67 -6.95 -9.11
N GLY A 33 -14.22 -8.20 -9.28
CA GLY A 33 -13.09 -8.54 -10.15
C GLY A 33 -11.71 -8.29 -9.53
N THR A 34 -10.71 -8.05 -10.37
CA THR A 34 -9.31 -7.93 -9.96
C THR A 34 -8.78 -6.52 -10.22
N ILE A 35 -8.10 -5.93 -9.24
CA ILE A 35 -7.42 -4.64 -9.40
C ILE A 35 -5.91 -4.79 -9.20
N SER A 36 -5.13 -4.01 -9.94
CA SER A 36 -3.69 -3.87 -9.76
C SER A 36 -3.41 -2.58 -8.99
N LEU A 37 -2.69 -2.70 -7.88
CA LEU A 37 -2.33 -1.59 -7.00
C LEU A 37 -0.82 -1.38 -7.03
N ASP A 38 -0.41 -0.12 -7.10
CA ASP A 38 0.94 0.32 -6.74
C ASP A 38 0.88 0.97 -5.35
N ILE A 39 1.74 0.51 -4.45
CA ILE A 39 1.74 0.89 -3.04
C ILE A 39 3.12 1.41 -2.65
N LEU A 40 3.15 2.65 -2.15
CA LEU A 40 4.33 3.29 -1.57
C LEU A 40 4.09 3.56 -0.08
N ILE A 41 4.86 2.92 0.78
CA ILE A 41 4.82 3.09 2.23
C ILE A 41 6.06 3.86 2.66
N SER A 42 5.87 5.05 3.21
CA SER A 42 6.96 5.92 3.67
C SER A 42 6.82 6.22 5.18
N PRO A 43 7.86 5.99 6.00
CA PRO A 43 7.81 6.33 7.41
C PRO A 43 7.85 7.85 7.62
N ILE A 44 7.05 8.33 8.57
CA ILE A 44 7.01 9.74 8.98
C ILE A 44 7.88 9.91 10.21
N TYR A 45 8.97 10.66 10.06
CA TYR A 45 9.88 10.99 11.15
C TYR A 45 9.58 12.37 11.73
N LYS A 46 9.55 12.49 13.06
CA LYS A 46 9.34 13.77 13.75
C LYS A 46 10.43 14.03 14.79
N GLY A 47 10.83 15.30 14.90
CA GLY A 47 11.77 15.80 15.90
C GLY A 47 13.24 15.47 15.62
N ALA A 48 14.14 16.04 16.43
CA ALA A 48 15.59 15.91 16.27
C ALA A 48 16.10 14.45 16.36
N ASN A 49 15.41 13.62 17.14
CA ASN A 49 15.73 12.20 17.29
C ASN A 49 15.21 11.33 16.14
N LYS A 50 14.58 11.91 15.10
CA LYS A 50 14.02 11.15 13.95
C LYS A 50 13.24 9.90 14.39
N ALA A 51 12.42 10.04 15.43
CA ALA A 51 11.58 8.94 15.86
C ALA A 51 10.51 8.68 14.79
N CYS A 52 10.31 7.42 14.42
CA CYS A 52 9.22 7.03 13.54
C CYS A 52 7.91 7.25 14.30
N THR A 53 7.05 8.12 13.78
CA THR A 53 5.76 8.49 14.41
C THR A 53 4.55 7.94 13.67
N GLY A 54 4.77 7.37 12.49
CA GLY A 54 3.71 6.79 11.67
C GLY A 54 4.23 6.47 10.28
N TYR A 55 3.30 6.09 9.40
CA TYR A 55 3.56 5.79 8.01
C TYR A 55 2.56 6.54 7.14
N LEU A 56 3.04 7.12 6.04
CA LEU A 56 2.22 7.60 4.94
C LEU A 56 2.18 6.51 3.88
N VAL A 57 0.98 6.01 3.59
CA VAL A 57 0.75 5.01 2.55
C VAL A 57 0.07 5.69 1.38
N HIS A 58 0.71 5.65 0.21
CA HIS A 58 0.11 6.05 -1.05
C HIS A 58 -0.28 4.79 -1.81
N VAL A 59 -1.56 4.67 -2.16
CA VAL A 59 -2.12 3.54 -2.91
C VAL A 59 -2.71 4.07 -4.20
N GLN A 60 -2.23 3.57 -5.33
CA GLN A 60 -2.72 3.94 -6.65
C GLN A 60 -3.30 2.72 -7.37
N ASP A 61 -4.49 2.87 -7.93
CA ASP A 61 -5.06 1.88 -8.86
C ASP A 61 -4.41 2.06 -10.23
N ILE A 62 -3.64 1.05 -10.65
CA ILE A 62 -2.90 1.00 -11.92
C ILE A 62 -3.51 -0.01 -12.90
N THR A 63 -4.72 -0.53 -12.63
CA THR A 63 -5.37 -1.58 -13.43
C THR A 63 -5.46 -1.18 -14.91
N HIS A 64 -5.95 0.03 -15.18
CA HIS A 64 -6.09 0.54 -16.56
C HIS A 64 -4.73 0.77 -17.24
N GLN A 65 -3.70 1.15 -16.48
CA GLN A 65 -2.36 1.36 -17.04
C GLN A 65 -1.73 0.04 -17.48
N LYS A 66 -1.98 -1.05 -16.74
CA LYS A 66 -1.50 -2.40 -17.10
C LYS A 66 -2.22 -2.96 -18.32
N GLN A 67 -3.54 -2.76 -18.44
CA GLN A 67 -4.32 -3.27 -19.57
C GLN A 67 -3.98 -2.61 -20.92
N ILE A 68 -3.35 -1.42 -20.93
CA ILE A 68 -2.91 -0.76 -22.16
C ILE A 68 -1.53 -1.27 -22.64
N HIS A 69 -0.72 -1.82 -21.73
CA HIS A 69 0.66 -2.24 -22.02
C HIS A 69 0.81 -3.75 -22.27
N GLU A 70 -0.30 -4.50 -22.34
CA GLU A 70 -0.38 -5.88 -22.87
C GLU A 70 -0.83 -5.86 -24.34
#